data_AF-A0A973XYL1-F1
#
_entry.id   AF-A0A973XYL1-F1
#
_cell.length_a   1.000
_cell.length_b   1.000
_cell.length_c   1.000
_cell.angle_alpha   90.00
_cell.angle_beta   90.00
_cell.angle_gamma   90.00
#
_symmetry.space_group_name_H-M   'P 1'
#
loop_
_entity.id
_entity.type
_entity.pdbx_description
1 polymer ?
#
loop_
_entity_poly.entity_id
_entity_poly.type
_entity_poly.pdbx_seq_one_letter_code
_entity_poly.pdbx_strand_id
1 'polypeptide(L)' 'MKNLRDHIELTDEKAEIEDDMQYAVTLEFGPYLGYLANYGQKIRLLSSEYRQHEIAHRILERHADETLDRLNGS' A
#
# COMPACT_ATOMS: atom_id res chain seq x y z
N MET A 1 -9.26 -10.16 14.02
CA MET A 1 -9.78 -9.80 12.68
C MET A 1 -10.49 -8.47 12.79
N LYS A 2 -9.92 -7.45 12.15
CA LYS A 2 -10.39 -6.06 12.13
C LYS A 2 -11.66 -5.95 11.28
N ASN A 3 -12.49 -4.95 11.54
CA ASN A 3 -13.69 -4.67 10.75
C ASN A 3 -13.52 -3.31 10.07
N LEU A 4 -13.66 -3.27 8.76
CA LEU A 4 -13.44 -2.06 7.97
C LEU A 4 -14.41 -0.93 8.37
N ARG A 5 -15.62 -1.28 8.86
CA ARG A 5 -16.60 -0.29 9.36
C ARG A 5 -16.15 0.43 10.63
N ASP A 6 -15.29 -0.21 11.42
CA ASP A 6 -14.75 0.35 12.67
C ASP A 6 -13.40 1.06 12.40
N HIS A 7 -12.78 0.77 11.25
CA HIS A 7 -11.52 1.33 10.74
C HIS A 7 -11.76 2.06 9.41
N ILE A 8 -12.66 3.05 9.43
CA ILE A 8 -13.18 3.75 8.24
C ILE A 8 -12.06 4.29 7.32
N GLU A 9 -10.84 4.49 7.82
CA GLU A 9 -9.78 5.13 7.06
C GLU A 9 -8.56 4.28 6.73
N LEU A 10 -8.42 3.05 7.26
CA LEU A 10 -7.18 2.24 7.09
C LEU A 10 -5.90 3.06 7.35
N THR A 11 -5.96 3.99 8.31
CA THR A 11 -4.98 5.08 8.44
C THR A 11 -3.57 4.57 8.70
N ASP A 12 -3.43 3.56 9.56
CA ASP A 12 -2.13 2.99 9.91
C ASP A 12 -1.50 2.27 8.71
N GLU A 13 -2.29 1.46 7.99
CA GLU A 13 -1.80 0.75 6.79
C GLU A 13 -1.49 1.73 5.65
N LYS A 14 -2.24 2.82 5.53
CA LYS A 14 -1.95 3.88 4.56
C LYS A 14 -0.66 4.62 4.90
N ALA A 15 -0.44 4.97 6.16
CA ALA A 15 0.81 5.60 6.59
C ALA A 15 2.02 4.69 6.31
N GLU A 16 1.90 3.38 6.58
CA GLU A 16 2.94 2.42 6.23
C GLU A 16 3.20 2.35 4.72
N ILE A 17 2.14 2.37 3.90
CA ILE A 17 2.26 2.43 2.44
C ILE A 17 2.95 3.72 1.99
N GLU A 18 2.62 4.86 2.59
CA GLU A 18 3.27 6.13 2.26
C GLU A 18 4.77 6.11 2.54
N ASP A 19 5.18 5.62 3.70
CA ASP A 19 6.61 5.47 4.06
C ASP A 19 7.32 4.50 3.11
N ASP A 20 6.67 3.39 2.75
CA ASP A 20 7.21 2.41 1.82
C ASP A 20 7.38 2.97 0.40
N MET A 21 6.43 3.76 -0.09
CA MET A 21 6.52 4.38 -1.42
C MET A 21 7.57 5.49 -1.43
N GLN A 22 7.70 6.26 -0.33
CA GLN A 22 8.79 7.22 -0.16
C GLN A 22 10.15 6.53 -0.20
N TYR A 23 10.28 5.36 0.45
CA TYR A 23 11.49 4.56 0.34
C TYR A 23 11.71 4.04 -1.09
N ALA A 24 10.67 3.50 -1.74
CA ALA A 24 10.77 2.92 -3.07
C ALA A 24 11.35 3.91 -4.10
N VAL A 25 10.91 5.17 -4.09
CA VAL A 25 11.39 6.20 -5.03
C VAL A 25 12.84 6.63 -4.81
N THR A 26 13.47 6.23 -3.68
CA THR A 26 14.92 6.45 -3.44
C THR A 26 15.80 5.37 -4.05
N LEU A 27 15.20 4.24 -4.46
CA LEU A 27 15.92 3.11 -4.99
C LEU A 27 16.40 3.35 -6.43
N GLU A 28 17.54 2.77 -6.79
CA GLU A 28 17.94 2.67 -8.19
C GLU A 28 16.93 1.83 -9.00
N PHE A 29 16.90 2.01 -10.32
CA PHE A 29 15.88 1.44 -11.22
C PHE A 29 15.66 -0.08 -11.04
N GLY A 30 16.74 -0.87 -10.95
CA GLY A 30 16.63 -2.33 -10.76
C GLY A 30 15.96 -2.70 -9.42
N PRO A 31 16.54 -2.27 -8.28
CA PRO A 31 15.93 -2.44 -6.96
C PRO A 31 14.50 -1.86 -6.84
N TYR A 32 14.22 -0.72 -7.47
CA TYR A 32 12.87 -0.14 -7.53
C TYR A 32 11.85 -1.10 -8.15
N LEU A 33 12.14 -1.65 -9.34
CA LEU A 33 11.25 -2.62 -9.98
C LEU A 33 11.06 -3.88 -9.14
N GLY A 34 12.15 -4.37 -8.53
CA GLY A 34 12.11 -5.53 -7.64
C GLY A 34 11.26 -5.27 -6.39
N TYR A 35 11.34 -4.08 -5.82
CA TYR A 35 10.53 -3.66 -4.67
C TYR A 35 9.05 -3.65 -5.02
N LEU A 36 8.66 -2.96 -6.09
CA LEU A 36 7.26 -2.86 -6.54
C LEU A 36 6.67 -4.21 -6.94
N ALA A 37 7.44 -5.06 -7.62
CA ALA A 37 6.98 -6.39 -8.03
C ALA A 37 6.57 -7.28 -6.83
N ASN A 38 7.21 -7.10 -5.68
CA ASN A 38 6.89 -7.84 -4.45
C ASN A 38 5.86 -7.13 -3.57
N TYR A 39 5.63 -5.83 -3.79
CA TYR A 39 4.82 -4.99 -2.91
C TYR A 39 3.34 -5.41 -2.85
N GLY A 40 2.81 -5.97 -3.94
CA GLY A 40 1.47 -6.55 -3.96
C GLY A 40 1.27 -7.67 -2.92
N GLN A 41 2.32 -8.41 -2.54
CA GLN A 41 2.21 -9.39 -1.45
C GLN A 41 2.06 -8.72 -0.09
N LYS A 42 2.73 -7.60 0.15
CA LYS A 42 2.59 -6.82 1.38
C LYS A 42 1.16 -6.29 1.54
N ILE A 43 0.59 -5.73 0.47
CA ILE A 43 -0.82 -5.27 0.47
C ILE A 43 -1.79 -6.42 0.78
N ARG A 44 -1.54 -7.62 0.22
CA ARG A 44 -2.33 -8.82 0.57
C ARG A 44 -2.23 -9.18 2.04
N LEU A 45 -1.05 -9.11 2.65
CA LEU A 45 -0.88 -9.36 4.08
C LEU A 45 -1.63 -8.33 4.92
N LEU A 46 -1.45 -7.03 4.67
CA LEU A 46 -2.14 -5.95 5.37
C LEU A 46 -3.66 -6.09 5.29
N SER A 47 -4.18 -6.36 4.09
CA SER A 47 -5.62 -6.52 3.87
C SER A 47 -6.21 -7.78 4.54
N SER A 48 -5.43 -8.84 4.73
CA SER A 48 -5.90 -10.12 5.29
C SER A 48 -6.35 -10.04 6.75
N GLU A 49 -5.92 -8.99 7.48
CA GLU A 49 -6.33 -8.76 8.85
C GLU A 49 -7.80 -8.34 8.98
N TYR A 50 -8.39 -7.88 7.88
CA TYR A 50 -9.74 -7.34 7.80
C TYR A 50 -10.75 -8.41 7.39
N ARG A 51 -11.93 -8.39 8.02
CA ARG A 51 -13.05 -9.24 7.61
C ARG A 51 -13.45 -9.00 6.16
N GLN A 52 -13.35 -7.75 5.69
CA GLN A 52 -13.60 -7.34 4.32
C GLN A 52 -12.29 -7.22 3.54
N HIS A 53 -11.43 -8.24 3.61
CA HIS A 53 -10.07 -8.21 3.06
C HIS A 53 -10.01 -7.81 1.58
N GLU A 54 -10.97 -8.21 0.73
CA GLU A 54 -10.98 -7.81 -0.68
C GLU A 54 -11.21 -6.31 -0.88
N ILE A 55 -12.05 -5.70 -0.03
CA ILE A 55 -12.29 -4.26 -0.05
C ILE A 55 -11.06 -3.52 0.48
N ALA A 56 -10.49 -4.00 1.59
CA ALA A 56 -9.25 -3.46 2.15
C ALA A 56 -8.11 -3.49 1.11
N HIS A 57 -7.92 -4.63 0.42
CA HIS A 57 -6.90 -4.79 -0.61
C HIS A 57 -7.03 -3.72 -1.70
N ARG A 58 -8.24 -3.53 -2.26
CA ARG A 58 -8.47 -2.55 -3.32
C ARG A 58 -8.20 -1.11 -2.86
N ILE A 59 -8.56 -0.78 -1.62
CA ILE A 59 -8.31 0.56 -1.07
C ILE A 59 -6.80 0.79 -0.90
N LEU A 60 -6.09 -0.18 -0.33
CA LEU A 60 -4.66 -0.08 -0.07
C LEU A 60 -3.84 -0.08 -1.36
N GLU A 61 -4.19 -0.92 -2.34
CA GLU A 61 -3.55 -0.95 -3.66
C GLU A 61 -3.72 0.38 -4.39
N ARG A 62 -4.95 0.90 -4.46
CA ARG A 62 -5.21 2.22 -5.04
C ARG A 62 -4.43 3.33 -4.34
N HIS A 63 -4.32 3.27 -3.02
CA HIS A 63 -3.58 4.28 -2.25
C HIS A 63 -2.07 4.21 -2.50
N ALA A 64 -1.51 3.01 -2.69
CA ALA A 64 -0.11 2.83 -3.08
C ALA A 64 0.17 3.46 -4.45
N ASP A 65 -0.70 3.19 -5.45
CA ASP A 65 -0.60 3.77 -6.79
C ASP A 65 -0.70 5.31 -6.74
N GLU A 66 -1.71 5.86 -6.06
CA GLU A 66 -1.90 7.32 -5.90
C GLU A 66 -0.68 7.97 -5.21
N THR A 67 -0.03 7.27 -4.29
CA THR A 67 1.16 7.76 -3.61
C THR A 67 2.38 7.77 -4.54
N LEU A 68 2.59 6.72 -5.33
CA LEU A 68 3.66 6.68 -6.33
C LEU A 68 3.48 7.77 -7.38
N ASP A 69 2.25 7.97 -7.88
CA ASP A 69 1.94 9.02 -8.85
C ASP A 69 2.27 10.41 -8.30
N ARG A 70 1.92 10.67 -7.04
CA ARG A 70 2.26 11.91 -6.32
C ARG A 70 3.76 12.11 -6.17
N LEU A 71 4.51 11.07 -5.80
CA LEU A 71 5.96 11.15 -5.59
C LEU A 71 6.75 11.31 -6.90
N ASN A 72 6.26 10.71 -7.99
CA ASN A 72 6.88 10.80 -9.31
C ASN A 72 6.47 12.05 -10.10
N GLY A 73 5.60 12.90 -9.54
CA GLY A 73 5.30 14.24 -10.06
C GLY A 73 4.31 14.28 -11.22
N SER A 74 3.23 13.49 -11.17
CA SER A 74 2.04 13.78 -11.97
C SER A 74 1.44 15.15 -11.66
#